data_AF-H9GI82-F1
#
_entry.id   AF-H9GI82-F1
#
_cell.length_a   1.000
_cell.length_b   1.000
_cell.length_c   1.000
_cell.angle_alpha   90.00
_cell.angle_beta   90.00
_cell.angle_gamma   90.00
#
_symmetry.space_group_name_H-M   'P 1'
#
loop_
_entity.id
_entity.type
_entity.pdbx_description
1 polymer ?
#
loop_
_entity_poly.entity_id
_entity_poly.type
_entity_poly.pdbx_seq_one_letter_code
_entity_poly.pdbx_strand_id
1 'polypeptide(L)'
;MVLLPGWMAFVMQHAQYQASRRIAVFLSMPDEIQTDEIIKDIFHQGKDCFIPRYEPQSNHMDMVKLASYEEIASLPLTSWNIHQPAENDGREEALTAPEGLDLILMPGLGFDKNGNRLGRGKGYYDAYLSRCMQHPKGKPYTIALAFKEQMCEAIPTSENDVKVDEILCDESKG
;
A
#
# COMPACT_ATOMS: atom_id res chain seq x y z
N MET A 1 25.84 4.21 -9.05
CA MET A 1 25.08 3.01 -8.63
C MET A 1 24.77 3.20 -7.16
N VAL A 2 23.61 3.78 -6.85
CA VAL A 2 23.18 3.94 -5.45
C VAL A 2 22.79 2.55 -4.98
N LEU A 3 23.46 2.03 -3.96
CA LEU A 3 23.06 0.79 -3.33
C LEU A 3 21.70 1.06 -2.67
N LEU A 4 20.64 0.44 -3.18
CA LEU A 4 19.36 0.46 -2.51
C LEU A 4 19.56 -0.10 -1.09
N PRO A 5 18.95 0.52 -0.05
CA PRO A 5 18.87 -0.08 1.28
C PRO A 5 18.49 -1.55 1.19
N GLY A 6 19.15 -2.41 1.96
CA GLY A 6 19.01 -3.87 1.83
C GLY A 6 17.58 -4.38 1.93
N TRP A 7 16.71 -3.64 2.64
CA TRP A 7 15.30 -3.98 2.79
C TRP A 7 14.46 -3.77 1.53
N MET A 8 14.80 -2.79 0.69
CA MET A 8 14.09 -2.50 -0.56
C MET A 8 14.30 -3.63 -1.57
N ALA A 9 15.51 -4.21 -1.54
CA ALA A 9 15.84 -5.38 -2.33
C ALA A 9 15.01 -6.61 -1.92
N PHE A 10 14.55 -6.72 -0.66
CA PHE A 10 13.70 -7.83 -0.23
C PHE A 10 12.30 -7.78 -0.85
N VAL A 11 11.66 -6.60 -0.88
CA VAL A 11 10.35 -6.45 -1.53
C VAL A 11 10.47 -6.78 -3.02
N MET A 12 11.46 -6.21 -3.70
CA MET A 12 11.66 -6.40 -5.14
C MET A 12 12.01 -7.84 -5.50
N GLN A 13 12.64 -8.62 -4.61
CA GLN A 13 12.93 -10.04 -4.85
C GLN A 13 11.81 -10.98 -4.39
N HIS A 14 10.79 -10.46 -3.70
CA HIS A 14 9.74 -11.27 -3.11
C HIS A 14 8.90 -11.96 -4.19
N ALA A 15 8.59 -13.25 -4.01
CA ALA A 15 7.91 -14.07 -5.02
C ALA A 15 6.52 -13.51 -5.38
N GLN A 16 5.76 -13.02 -4.39
CA GLN A 16 4.44 -12.41 -4.64
C GLN A 16 4.55 -11.10 -5.42
N TYR A 17 5.56 -10.29 -5.13
CA TYR A 17 5.83 -9.05 -5.87
C TYR A 17 6.22 -9.33 -7.33
N GLN A 18 7.11 -10.30 -7.53
CA GLN A 18 7.57 -10.72 -8.86
C GLN A 18 6.41 -11.26 -9.71
N ALA A 19 5.53 -12.07 -9.13
CA ALA A 19 4.38 -12.66 -9.83
C ALA A 19 3.25 -11.65 -10.14
N SER A 20 3.15 -10.56 -9.37
CA SER A 20 2.05 -9.59 -9.46
C SER A 20 2.15 -8.68 -10.70
N ARG A 21 1.00 -8.35 -11.30
CA ARG A 21 0.90 -7.40 -12.43
C ARG A 21 0.24 -6.10 -12.03
N ARG A 22 -0.75 -6.15 -11.13
CA ARG A 22 -1.48 -4.96 -10.64
C ARG A 22 -1.21 -4.79 -9.15
N ILE A 23 -0.41 -3.78 -8.81
CA ILE A 23 0.12 -3.58 -7.46
C ILE A 23 -0.36 -2.23 -6.92
N ALA A 24 -0.98 -2.24 -5.75
CA ALA A 24 -1.23 -1.02 -5.00
C ALA A 24 -0.11 -0.75 -4.00
N VAL A 25 0.33 0.51 -3.92
CA VAL A 25 1.40 0.96 -3.03
C VAL A 25 1.04 2.33 -2.46
N PHE A 26 1.30 2.54 -1.17
CA PHE A 26 1.08 3.82 -0.52
C PHE A 26 2.19 4.82 -0.87
N LEU A 27 1.86 6.11 -0.86
CA LEU A 27 2.86 7.17 -0.87
C LEU A 27 3.22 7.51 0.58
N SER A 28 4.49 7.34 0.93
CA SER A 28 4.96 7.32 2.31
C SER A 28 4.82 8.66 3.04
N MET A 29 4.33 8.60 4.27
CA MET A 29 4.52 9.68 5.25
C MET A 29 5.94 9.63 5.87
N PRO A 30 6.39 10.71 6.54
CA PRO A 30 7.72 10.74 7.17
C PRO A 30 7.98 9.64 8.22
N ASP A 31 6.93 9.12 8.85
CA ASP A 31 6.96 8.03 9.84
C ASP A 31 6.71 6.65 9.21
N GLU A 32 6.75 6.54 7.89
CA GLU A 32 6.55 5.30 7.14
C GLU A 32 7.78 4.94 6.29
N ILE A 33 7.88 3.64 6.00
CA ILE A 33 8.85 3.09 5.07
C ILE A 33 8.71 3.79 3.70
N GLN A 34 9.82 4.27 3.13
CA GLN A 34 9.84 5.04 1.88
C GLN A 34 9.62 4.16 0.64
N THR A 35 8.58 4.42 -0.14
CA THR A 35 8.16 3.54 -1.24
C THR A 35 8.58 4.00 -2.64
N ASP A 36 9.26 5.14 -2.77
CA ASP A 36 9.63 5.76 -4.06
C ASP A 36 10.32 4.79 -5.04
N GLU A 37 11.36 4.09 -4.62
CA GLU A 37 12.06 3.19 -5.54
C GLU A 37 11.25 1.92 -5.83
N ILE A 38 10.33 1.52 -4.93
CA ILE A 38 9.40 0.42 -5.23
C ILE A 38 8.48 0.86 -6.36
N ILE A 39 7.93 2.08 -6.29
CA ILE A 39 7.09 2.64 -7.35
C ILE A 39 7.86 2.71 -8.67
N LYS A 40 9.10 3.22 -8.65
CA LYS A 40 9.97 3.25 -9.84
C LYS A 40 10.17 1.85 -10.42
N ASP A 41 10.46 0.85 -9.57
CA ASP A 41 10.66 -0.53 -10.00
C ASP A 41 9.38 -1.16 -10.59
N ILE A 42 8.20 -0.90 -10.02
CA ILE A 42 6.91 -1.33 -10.58
C ILE A 42 6.80 -0.86 -12.04
N PHE A 43 7.07 0.42 -12.31
CA PHE A 43 7.07 0.96 -13.67
C PHE A 43 8.18 0.39 -14.55
N HIS A 44 9.41 0.26 -14.04
CA HIS A 44 10.53 -0.34 -14.80
C HIS A 44 10.23 -1.78 -15.24
N GLN A 45 9.49 -2.54 -14.44
CA GLN A 45 9.07 -3.90 -14.78
C GLN A 45 7.81 -3.96 -15.67
N GLY A 46 7.23 -2.82 -16.04
CA GLY A 46 6.01 -2.75 -16.86
C GLY A 46 4.78 -3.30 -16.15
N LYS A 47 4.73 -3.19 -14.81
CA LYS A 47 3.56 -3.53 -13.99
C LYS A 47 2.66 -2.29 -13.86
N ASP A 48 1.39 -2.52 -13.55
CA ASP A 48 0.45 -1.44 -13.25
C ASP A 48 0.59 -1.03 -11.77
N CYS A 49 0.83 0.27 -11.55
CA CYS A 49 0.93 0.87 -10.23
C CYS A 49 -0.38 1.56 -9.85
N PHE A 50 -0.91 1.27 -8.67
CA PHE A 50 -2.06 1.95 -8.09
C PHE A 50 -1.67 2.63 -6.77
N ILE A 51 -2.23 3.80 -6.51
CA ILE A 51 -2.01 4.55 -5.27
C ILE A 51 -3.34 4.86 -4.58
N PRO A 52 -3.34 5.02 -3.24
CA PRO A 52 -4.57 5.37 -2.52
C PRO A 52 -5.04 6.78 -2.86
N ARG A 53 -6.35 6.92 -3.11
CA ARG A 53 -7.07 8.20 -3.14
C ARG A 53 -8.19 8.10 -2.11
N TYR A 54 -8.10 8.87 -1.04
CA TYR A 54 -9.07 8.82 0.06
C TYR A 54 -10.08 9.97 -0.02
N GLU A 55 -11.27 9.73 0.52
CA GLU A 55 -12.32 10.73 0.70
C GLU A 55 -12.30 11.29 2.13
N PRO A 56 -12.04 12.59 2.34
CA PRO A 56 -11.84 13.15 3.68
C PRO A 56 -13.04 13.03 4.63
N GLN A 57 -14.26 12.96 4.10
CA GLN A 57 -15.51 12.96 4.87
C GLN A 57 -16.02 11.56 5.22
N SER A 58 -15.36 10.50 4.73
CA SER A 58 -15.76 9.11 4.94
C SER A 58 -14.55 8.24 5.29
N ASN A 59 -14.74 6.92 5.40
CA ASN A 59 -13.66 5.94 5.41
C ASN A 59 -13.47 5.30 4.02
N HIS A 60 -14.00 5.92 2.97
CA HIS A 60 -13.84 5.44 1.61
C HIS A 60 -12.46 5.80 1.07
N MET A 61 -11.86 4.82 0.42
CA MET A 61 -10.59 4.94 -0.26
C MET A 61 -10.65 4.07 -1.51
N ASP A 62 -10.15 4.58 -2.61
CA ASP A 62 -9.98 3.85 -3.85
C ASP A 62 -8.49 3.69 -4.15
N MET A 63 -8.13 2.62 -4.85
CA MET A 63 -6.78 2.49 -5.42
C MET A 63 -6.86 2.88 -6.88
N VAL A 64 -6.23 4.00 -7.23
CA VAL A 64 -6.32 4.60 -8.57
C VAL A 64 -5.01 4.47 -9.32
N LYS A 65 -5.11 4.20 -10.62
CA LYS A 65 -3.94 3.92 -11.47
C LYS A 65 -3.08 5.17 -11.66
N LEU A 66 -1.79 4.97 -11.41
CA LEU A 66 -0.73 5.94 -11.66
C LEU A 66 -0.14 5.69 -13.06
N ALA A 67 0.06 6.74 -13.84
CA ALA A 67 0.58 6.70 -15.21
C ALA A 67 2.12 6.70 -15.26
N SER A 68 2.79 7.30 -14.28
CA SER A 68 4.26 7.30 -14.15
C SER A 68 4.68 7.67 -12.73
N TYR A 69 5.94 7.43 -12.36
CA TYR A 69 6.45 7.91 -11.07
C TYR A 69 6.54 9.44 -11.04
N GLU A 70 6.94 10.05 -12.17
CA GLU A 70 7.16 11.49 -12.30
C GLU A 70 5.89 12.31 -12.10
N GLU A 71 4.72 11.75 -12.42
CA GLU A 71 3.47 12.48 -12.28
C GLU A 71 3.09 12.75 -10.82
N ILE A 72 3.61 11.98 -9.85
CA ILE A 72 3.27 12.11 -8.42
C ILE A 72 3.47 13.55 -7.96
N ALA A 73 4.58 14.16 -8.33
CA ALA A 73 4.94 15.52 -7.94
C ALA A 73 3.98 16.59 -8.51
N SER A 74 3.19 16.26 -9.54
CA SER A 74 2.19 17.15 -10.14
C SER A 74 0.79 17.00 -9.52
N LEU A 75 0.54 15.94 -8.77
CA LEU A 75 -0.75 15.69 -8.13
C LEU A 75 -1.00 16.70 -6.99
N PRO A 76 -2.25 17.07 -6.71
CA PRO A 76 -2.54 17.93 -5.57
C PRO A 76 -2.19 17.24 -4.25
N LEU A 77 -1.78 18.06 -3.27
CA LEU A 77 -1.54 17.62 -1.91
C LEU A 77 -2.86 17.59 -1.13
N THR A 78 -2.98 16.57 -0.30
CA THR A 78 -4.05 16.46 0.69
C THR A 78 -3.73 17.21 1.98
N SER A 79 -4.66 17.24 2.94
CA SER A 79 -4.41 17.80 4.28
C SER A 79 -3.37 17.04 5.10
N TRP A 80 -2.99 15.83 4.67
CA TRP A 80 -1.93 15.02 5.28
C TRP A 80 -0.59 15.18 4.55
N ASN A 81 -0.51 16.14 3.61
CA ASN A 81 0.67 16.41 2.80
C ASN A 81 1.11 15.20 1.94
N ILE A 82 0.14 14.38 1.53
CA ILE A 82 0.33 13.28 0.56
C ILE A 82 -0.28 13.68 -0.78
N HIS A 83 0.40 13.36 -1.86
CA HIS A 83 -0.09 13.51 -3.24
C HIS A 83 -1.21 12.49 -3.54
N GLN A 84 -2.33 12.94 -4.12
CA GLN A 84 -3.31 12.02 -4.70
C GLN A 84 -4.02 12.66 -5.90
N PRO A 85 -4.52 11.89 -6.88
CA PRO A 85 -5.30 12.44 -7.98
C PRO A 85 -6.57 13.15 -7.50
N ALA A 86 -6.98 14.18 -8.23
CA ALA A 86 -8.27 14.83 -7.98
C ALA A 86 -9.44 13.85 -8.27
N GLU A 87 -10.60 14.10 -7.66
CA GLU A 87 -11.78 13.23 -7.83
C GLU A 87 -12.17 13.04 -9.31
N ASN A 88 -12.09 14.11 -10.10
CA ASN A 88 -12.51 14.14 -11.50
C ASN A 88 -11.39 13.84 -12.52
N ASP A 89 -10.26 13.28 -12.10
CA ASP A 89 -9.11 12.98 -12.98
C ASP A 89 -9.32 11.72 -13.86
N GLY A 90 -10.49 11.06 -13.76
CA GLY A 90 -10.86 9.95 -14.65
C GLY A 90 -9.94 8.73 -14.60
N ARG A 91 -9.17 8.58 -13.52
CA ARG A 91 -8.24 7.46 -13.32
C ARG A 91 -8.98 6.14 -13.21
N GLU A 92 -8.38 5.07 -13.72
CA GLU A 92 -8.85 3.71 -13.50
C GLU A 92 -8.82 3.40 -12.00
N GLU A 93 -9.95 2.98 -11.43
CA GLU A 93 -10.03 2.44 -10.07
C GLU A 93 -9.91 0.92 -10.12
N ALA A 94 -9.05 0.35 -9.26
CA ALA A 94 -8.62 -1.03 -9.39
C ALA A 94 -9.76 -2.08 -9.30
N LEU A 95 -10.79 -1.83 -8.49
CA LEU A 95 -11.95 -2.73 -8.31
C LEU A 95 -13.08 -2.52 -9.33
N THR A 96 -12.99 -1.51 -10.21
CA THR A 96 -13.89 -1.39 -11.37
C THR A 96 -13.53 -2.35 -12.49
N ALA A 97 -12.29 -2.85 -12.49
CA ALA A 97 -11.78 -3.81 -13.47
C ALA A 97 -11.84 -5.24 -12.92
N PRO A 98 -12.24 -6.25 -13.71
CA PRO A 98 -12.37 -7.63 -13.24
C PRO A 98 -11.05 -8.24 -12.74
N GLU A 99 -9.91 -7.69 -13.17
CA GLU A 99 -8.58 -8.08 -12.74
C GLU A 99 -8.28 -7.69 -11.28
N GLY A 100 -8.98 -6.70 -10.71
CA GLY A 100 -8.79 -6.26 -9.32
C GLY A 100 -7.35 -5.83 -9.03
N LEU A 101 -6.80 -6.28 -7.90
CA LEU A 101 -5.38 -6.17 -7.57
C LEU A 101 -4.81 -7.57 -7.33
N ASP A 102 -3.51 -7.73 -7.59
CA ASP A 102 -2.77 -8.93 -7.21
C ASP A 102 -2.12 -8.76 -5.82
N LEU A 103 -1.56 -7.58 -5.56
CA LEU A 103 -0.80 -7.27 -4.36
C LEU A 103 -1.12 -5.85 -3.85
N ILE A 104 -1.20 -5.71 -2.52
CA ILE A 104 -1.20 -4.43 -1.83
C ILE A 104 -0.01 -4.36 -0.87
N LEU A 105 0.83 -3.34 -1.04
CA LEU A 105 1.83 -2.94 -0.06
C LEU A 105 1.18 -1.97 0.92
N MET A 106 1.15 -2.34 2.20
CA MET A 106 0.33 -1.67 3.21
C MET A 106 1.18 -0.92 4.26
N PRO A 107 0.79 0.32 4.62
CA PRO A 107 1.37 1.04 5.74
C PRO A 107 0.62 0.73 7.05
N GLY A 108 1.23 1.11 8.17
CA GLY A 108 0.63 0.98 9.50
C GLY A 108 1.50 1.64 10.57
N LEU A 109 0.91 1.95 11.72
CA LEU A 109 1.61 2.46 12.90
C LEU A 109 2.21 1.33 13.74
N GLY A 110 1.66 0.12 13.62
CA GLY A 110 2.16 -1.04 14.32
C GLY A 110 1.66 -2.33 13.69
N PHE A 111 2.42 -3.40 13.88
CA PHE A 111 2.10 -4.75 13.44
C PHE A 111 2.46 -5.77 14.51
N ASP A 112 1.75 -6.91 14.56
CA ASP A 112 2.16 -8.03 15.39
C ASP A 112 2.42 -9.30 14.57
N LYS A 113 3.04 -10.30 15.19
CA LYS A 113 3.41 -11.56 14.54
C LYS A 113 2.23 -12.38 13.98
N ASN A 114 0.99 -12.03 14.33
CA ASN A 114 -0.22 -12.69 13.85
C ASN A 114 -0.82 -12.00 12.62
N GLY A 115 -0.14 -10.98 12.08
CA GLY A 115 -0.63 -10.19 10.94
C GLY A 115 -1.65 -9.12 11.34
N ASN A 116 -1.86 -8.86 12.63
CA ASN A 116 -2.70 -7.73 13.04
C ASN A 116 -1.99 -6.42 12.72
N ARG A 117 -2.75 -5.40 12.35
CA ARG A 117 -2.25 -4.10 11.91
C ARG A 117 -2.98 -2.98 12.65
N LEU A 118 -2.21 -2.06 13.22
CA LEU A 118 -2.70 -0.82 13.79
C LEU A 118 -2.62 0.29 12.73
N GLY A 119 -3.76 0.71 12.20
CA GLY A 119 -3.84 1.88 11.30
C GLY A 119 -3.91 3.20 12.06
N ARG A 120 -4.08 4.31 11.31
CA ARG A 120 -4.23 5.68 11.87
C ARG A 120 -5.64 6.00 12.40
N GLY A 121 -6.47 4.98 12.63
CA GLY A 121 -7.80 5.11 13.25
C GLY A 121 -8.98 5.43 12.33
N LYS A 122 -8.77 5.66 11.03
CA LYS A 122 -9.86 5.93 10.05
C LYS A 122 -10.44 4.70 9.37
N GLY A 123 -9.77 3.55 9.46
CA GLY A 123 -10.26 2.28 8.90
C GLY A 123 -10.30 2.21 7.36
N TYR A 124 -9.60 3.10 6.65
CA TYR A 124 -9.60 3.12 5.17
C TYR A 124 -9.19 1.78 4.56
N TYR A 125 -8.08 1.21 5.02
CA TYR A 125 -7.58 -0.06 4.50
C TYR A 125 -8.49 -1.24 4.85
N ASP A 126 -9.09 -1.25 6.05
CA ASP A 126 -9.99 -2.33 6.49
C ASP A 126 -11.30 -2.30 5.67
N ALA A 127 -11.83 -1.11 5.42
CA ALA A 127 -12.97 -0.90 4.52
C ALA A 127 -12.63 -1.28 3.06
N TYR A 128 -11.45 -0.91 2.57
CA TYR A 128 -11.01 -1.26 1.22
C TYR A 128 -10.82 -2.77 1.04
N LEU A 129 -10.16 -3.45 1.99
CA LEU A 129 -9.98 -4.90 1.96
C LEU A 129 -11.31 -5.65 2.03
N SER A 130 -12.28 -5.14 2.79
CA SER A 130 -13.65 -5.68 2.80
C SER A 130 -14.31 -5.61 1.42
N ARG A 131 -14.11 -4.51 0.67
CA ARG A 131 -14.55 -4.41 -0.73
C ARG A 131 -13.80 -5.38 -1.63
N CYS A 132 -12.49 -5.56 -1.45
CA CYS A 132 -11.72 -6.56 -2.21
C CYS A 132 -12.24 -7.98 -2.00
N MET A 133 -12.67 -8.36 -0.79
CA MET A 133 -13.24 -9.68 -0.51
C MET A 133 -14.55 -9.94 -1.27
N GLN A 134 -15.30 -8.89 -1.60
CA GLN A 134 -16.54 -8.96 -2.37
C GLN A 134 -16.30 -8.89 -3.89
N HIS A 135 -15.11 -8.46 -4.30
CA HIS A 135 -14.74 -8.37 -5.71
C HIS A 135 -14.55 -9.77 -6.32
N PRO A 136 -14.93 -10.01 -7.60
CA PRO A 136 -14.80 -11.35 -8.23
C PRO A 136 -13.39 -11.94 -8.22
N LYS A 137 -12.34 -11.10 -8.26
CA LYS A 137 -10.93 -11.51 -8.10
C LYS A 137 -10.61 -12.06 -6.71
N GLY A 138 -11.37 -11.65 -5.70
CA GLY A 138 -11.10 -11.89 -4.28
C GLY A 138 -10.08 -10.90 -3.68
N LYS A 139 -9.76 -11.12 -2.39
CA LYS A 139 -8.76 -10.34 -1.65
C LYS A 139 -7.37 -10.49 -2.31
N PRO A 140 -6.67 -9.40 -2.64
CA PRO A 140 -5.27 -9.45 -3.07
C PRO A 140 -4.37 -9.93 -1.93
N TYR A 141 -3.16 -10.41 -2.28
CA TYR A 141 -2.14 -10.66 -1.27
C TYR A 141 -1.72 -9.32 -0.63
N THR A 142 -1.46 -9.33 0.67
CA THR A 142 -1.15 -8.12 1.44
C THR A 142 0.19 -8.26 2.13
N ILE A 143 1.11 -7.34 1.83
CA ILE A 143 2.41 -7.24 2.49
C ILE A 143 2.47 -5.91 3.22
N ALA A 144 2.55 -5.96 4.55
CA ALA A 144 2.86 -4.79 5.35
C ALA A 144 4.36 -4.46 5.26
N LEU A 145 4.68 -3.19 5.07
CA LEU A 145 6.05 -2.68 5.19
C LEU A 145 6.18 -1.97 6.53
N ALA A 146 7.10 -2.44 7.37
CA ALA A 146 7.24 -1.97 8.74
C ALA A 146 8.69 -1.66 9.11
N PHE A 147 8.91 -0.64 9.93
CA PHE A 147 10.12 -0.52 10.74
C PHE A 147 10.10 -1.50 11.90
N LYS A 148 11.27 -1.86 12.41
CA LYS A 148 11.39 -2.74 13.58
C LYS A 148 10.67 -2.19 14.80
N GLU A 149 10.69 -0.88 14.99
CA GLU A 149 10.03 -0.15 16.07
C GLU A 149 8.50 -0.24 15.99
N GLN A 150 7.95 -0.59 14.82
CA GLN A 150 6.52 -0.79 14.62
C GLN A 150 6.07 -2.22 14.97
N MET A 151 6.99 -3.14 15.30
CA MET A 151 6.64 -4.49 15.74
C MET A 151 6.23 -4.49 17.22
N CYS A 152 4.97 -4.86 17.47
CA CYS A 152 4.35 -4.95 18.78
C CYS A 152 4.20 -6.41 19.23
N GLU A 153 4.14 -6.64 20.55
CA GLU A 153 3.87 -7.98 21.09
C GLU A 153 2.47 -8.47 20.74
N ALA A 154 1.48 -7.57 20.85
CA ALA A 154 0.08 -7.81 20.51
C ALA A 154 -0.60 -6.49 20.15
N ILE A 155 -1.42 -6.51 19.11
CA ILE A 155 -2.28 -5.40 18.74
C ILE A 155 -3.72 -5.70 19.16
N PRO A 156 -4.39 -4.79 19.90
CA PRO A 156 -5.82 -4.89 20.14
C PRO A 156 -6.57 -4.82 18.81
N THR A 157 -7.45 -5.78 18.56
CA THR A 157 -8.26 -5.86 17.33
C THR A 157 -9.75 -5.91 17.64
N SER A 158 -10.53 -5.56 16.63
CA SER A 158 -11.98 -5.68 16.53
C SER A 158 -12.36 -6.63 15.39
N GLU A 159 -13.65 -6.95 15.28
CA GLU A 159 -14.17 -7.85 14.23
C GLU A 159 -14.04 -7.27 12.81
N ASN A 160 -13.86 -5.96 12.70
CA ASN A 160 -13.72 -5.28 11.41
C ASN A 160 -12.26 -5.16 10.94
N ASP A 161 -11.29 -5.50 11.80
CA ASP A 161 -9.88 -5.39 11.46
C ASP A 161 -9.44 -6.56 10.57
N VAL A 162 -8.84 -6.23 9.43
CA VAL A 162 -8.39 -7.24 8.46
C VAL A 162 -6.89 -7.48 8.62
N LYS A 163 -6.53 -8.74 8.86
CA LYS A 163 -5.12 -9.16 8.94
C LYS A 163 -4.41 -9.05 7.59
N VAL A 164 -3.14 -8.65 7.67
CA VAL A 164 -2.22 -8.76 6.54
C VAL A 164 -1.73 -10.20 6.40
N ASP A 165 -1.37 -10.60 5.19
CA ASP A 165 -0.87 -11.96 4.92
C ASP A 165 0.60 -12.09 5.34
N GLU A 166 1.36 -11.01 5.21
CA GLU A 166 2.79 -10.98 5.51
C GLU A 166 3.25 -9.60 6.00
N ILE A 167 4.31 -9.58 6.82
CA ILE A 167 4.97 -8.36 7.30
C ILE A 167 6.44 -8.45 6.94
N LEU A 168 6.92 -7.49 6.14
CA LEU A 168 8.34 -7.30 5.87
C LEU A 168 8.84 -6.15 6.73
N CYS A 169 9.76 -6.50 7.63
CA CYS A 169 10.38 -5.57 8.55
C CYS A 169 11.73 -5.10 8.00
N ASP A 170 11.96 -3.79 8.02
CA ASP A 170 13.30 -3.24 7.82
C ASP A 170 14.15 -3.50 9.08
N GLU A 171 15.20 -4.31 8.93
CA GLU A 171 16.18 -4.57 9.98
C GLU A 171 17.35 -3.57 9.95
N SER A 172 17.34 -2.60 9.03
CA SER A 172 18.35 -1.54 8.97
C SER A 172 18.31 -0.74 10.28
N LYS A 173 19.34 -0.90 11.11
CA LYS A 173 19.62 0.06 12.17
C LYS A 173 19.88 1.41 11.51
N GLY A 174 19.17 2.45 11.94
CA GLY A 174 19.46 3.84 11.57
C GLY A 174 20.89 4.26 11.85
#